data_AF-A0A7X0J802-F1
#
_entry.id   AF-A0A7X0J802-F1
#
_cell.length_a   1.000
_cell.length_b   1.000
_cell.length_c   1.000
_cell.angle_alpha   90.00
_cell.angle_beta   90.00
_cell.angle_gamma   90.00
#
_symmetry.space_group_name_H-M   'P 1'
#
loop_
_entity.id
_entity.type
_entity.pdbx_description
1 polymer ?
#
loop_
_entity_poly.entity_id
_entity_poly.type
_entity_poly.pdbx_seq_one_letter_code
_entity_poly.pdbx_strand_id
1 'polypeptide(L)'
;MERAQKEFFKAQKELLEATSLNDEQFDKALEVSSRALTEYILFRQLTIENLKRSTKDNSEAELHKLFAATRKDGRFDKSNFVNDLYRNNSWLLDDKYMTYETVLSDREFGELISFITEGEEERNDDRIDIALAFSNNPNNKKPFDIVIVELKKRGISLEENMKVVTQLEKRARKLMKYYDNQIQRIWYYGIIEFNDEVELALSGEYKELYSTGKMYYKETNVAISRDPMKILPIGVFIWDLDAVVDDAHSRNSAFLNLIKSKFLDKTENSGNQI
;
A
#
# COMPACT_ATOMS: atom_id res chain seq x y z
N MET A 1 12.91 28.38 16.43
CA MET A 1 12.74 27.06 15.78
C MET A 1 12.31 27.20 14.31
N GLU A 2 11.24 27.93 13.98
CA GLU A 2 10.75 28.05 12.58
C GLU A 2 11.79 28.59 11.57
N ARG A 3 12.66 29.52 11.98
CA ARG A 3 13.67 30.12 11.07
C ARG A 3 14.78 29.13 10.70
N ALA A 4 15.27 28.35 11.67
CA ALA A 4 16.28 27.31 11.43
C ALA A 4 15.72 26.16 10.58
N GLN A 5 14.45 25.83 10.77
CA GLN A 5 13.76 24.83 9.98
C GLN A 5 13.55 25.28 8.52
N LYS A 6 13.16 26.56 8.31
CA LYS A 6 13.08 27.16 6.97
C LYS A 6 14.44 27.24 6.26
N GLU A 7 15.50 27.63 6.97
CA GLU A 7 16.86 27.64 6.41
C GLU A 7 17.35 26.24 6.04
N PHE A 8 17.02 25.24 6.86
CA PHE A 8 17.30 23.84 6.58
C PHE A 8 16.58 23.33 5.32
N PHE A 9 15.29 23.62 5.17
CA PHE A 9 14.52 23.26 3.97
C PHE A 9 15.02 23.99 2.71
N LYS A 10 15.44 25.25 2.83
CA LYS A 10 16.01 26.01 1.72
C LYS A 10 17.35 25.41 1.25
N ALA A 11 18.21 25.04 2.20
CA ALA A 11 19.49 24.38 1.91
C ALA A 11 19.30 23.01 1.26
N GLN A 12 18.31 22.22 1.69
CA GLN A 12 17.96 20.96 1.02
C GLN A 12 17.52 21.17 -0.43
N LYS A 13 16.68 22.17 -0.69
CA LYS A 13 16.17 22.46 -2.03
C LYS A 13 17.26 22.93 -2.99
N GLU A 14 18.10 23.88 -2.56
CA GLU A 14 19.23 24.38 -3.35
C GLU A 14 20.23 23.27 -3.70
N LEU A 15 20.35 22.27 -2.83
CA LEU A 15 21.30 21.18 -2.97
C LEU A 15 20.79 20.03 -3.85
N LEU A 16 19.48 19.74 -3.82
CA LEU A 16 18.85 18.77 -4.73
C LEU A 16 18.77 19.28 -6.18
N GLU A 17 18.80 20.61 -6.37
CA GLU A 17 18.71 21.27 -7.68
C GLU A 17 20.09 21.70 -8.24
N ALA A 18 21.19 21.49 -7.51
CA ALA A 18 22.53 21.92 -7.91
C ALA A 18 23.16 21.02 -9.00
N THR A 19 23.65 21.63 -10.08
CA THR A 19 24.39 20.95 -11.15
C THR A 19 25.82 20.54 -10.78
N SER A 20 26.37 21.10 -9.69
CA SER A 20 27.67 20.74 -9.12
C SER A 20 27.74 21.16 -7.65
N LEU A 21 28.28 20.29 -6.78
CA LEU A 21 28.46 20.55 -5.35
C LEU A 21 29.96 20.59 -5.04
N ASN A 22 30.39 21.48 -4.14
CA ASN A 22 31.73 21.38 -3.53
C ASN A 22 31.73 20.32 -2.42
N ASP A 23 32.92 19.89 -1.97
CA ASP A 23 33.07 18.79 -1.02
C ASP A 23 32.30 19.02 0.29
N GLU A 24 32.35 20.24 0.84
CA GLU A 24 31.64 20.58 2.09
C GLU A 24 30.11 20.54 1.92
N GLN A 25 29.60 21.04 0.79
CA GLN A 25 28.19 20.97 0.45
C GLN A 25 27.75 19.52 0.24
N PHE A 26 28.59 18.71 -0.42
CA PHE A 26 28.35 17.30 -0.66
C PHE A 26 28.28 16.50 0.66
N ASP A 27 29.20 16.72 1.59
CA ASP A 27 29.18 16.03 2.88
C ASP A 27 27.94 16.40 3.70
N LYS A 28 27.58 17.68 3.71
CA LYS A 28 26.36 18.16 4.37
C LYS A 28 25.09 17.61 3.72
N ALA A 29 25.06 17.50 2.39
CA ALA A 29 24.00 16.84 1.65
C ALA A 29 23.79 15.40 2.10
N LEU A 30 24.91 14.68 2.19
CA LEU A 30 24.94 13.27 2.52
C LEU A 30 24.42 13.05 3.94
N GLU A 31 24.87 13.86 4.90
CA GLU A 31 24.40 13.80 6.29
C GLU A 31 22.88 14.03 6.37
N VAL A 32 22.40 15.10 5.74
CA VAL A 32 20.98 15.48 5.78
C VAL A 32 20.10 14.43 5.11
N SER A 33 20.50 13.94 3.95
CA SER A 33 19.76 12.92 3.20
C SER A 33 19.76 11.57 3.94
N SER A 34 20.89 11.20 4.53
CA SER A 34 21.01 10.00 5.36
C SER A 34 20.08 10.07 6.57
N ARG A 35 20.00 11.23 7.24
CA ARG A 35 19.12 11.41 8.40
C ARG A 35 17.65 11.30 8.01
N ALA A 36 17.22 12.01 6.96
CA ALA A 36 15.83 11.97 6.50
C ALA A 36 15.40 10.56 6.08
N LEU A 37 16.25 9.83 5.35
CA LEU A 37 15.96 8.45 4.94
C LEU A 37 15.91 7.50 6.15
N THR A 38 16.83 7.66 7.11
CA THR A 38 16.84 6.88 8.36
C THR A 38 15.56 7.11 9.17
N GLU A 39 15.14 8.37 9.33
CA GLU A 39 13.89 8.73 10.00
C GLU A 39 12.69 8.04 9.35
N TYR A 40 12.63 8.02 8.01
CA TYR A 40 11.55 7.34 7.30
C TYR A 40 11.57 5.81 7.48
N ILE A 41 12.75 5.17 7.41
CA ILE A 41 12.89 3.73 7.63
C ILE A 41 12.50 3.34 9.07
N LEU A 42 12.84 4.17 10.05
CA LEU A 42 12.42 3.98 11.44
C LEU A 42 10.91 4.16 11.61
N PHE A 43 10.32 5.16 10.94
CA PHE A 43 8.86 5.30 10.89
C PHE A 43 8.19 4.05 10.34
N ARG A 44 8.68 3.50 9.21
CA ARG A 44 8.18 2.24 8.65
C ARG A 44 8.25 1.10 9.67
N GLN A 45 9.36 0.99 10.39
CA GLN A 45 9.52 -0.03 11.42
C GLN A 45 8.49 0.12 12.54
N LEU A 46 8.27 1.34 13.05
CA LEU A 46 7.26 1.60 14.08
C LEU A 46 5.85 1.23 13.61
N THR A 47 5.52 1.55 12.35
CA THR A 47 4.26 1.13 11.74
C THR A 47 4.14 -0.39 11.73
N ILE A 48 5.14 -1.12 11.21
CA ILE A 48 5.19 -2.59 11.18
C ILE A 48 5.00 -3.19 12.58
N GLU A 49 5.72 -2.71 13.58
CA GLU A 49 5.61 -3.21 14.96
C GLU A 49 4.22 -3.02 15.54
N ASN A 50 3.54 -1.92 15.20
CA ASN A 50 2.14 -1.71 15.59
C ASN A 50 1.22 -2.73 14.90
N LEU A 51 1.49 -3.09 13.63
CA LEU A 51 0.70 -4.09 12.90
C LEU A 51 0.85 -5.48 13.52
N LYS A 52 2.08 -5.86 13.86
CA LYS A 52 2.40 -7.15 14.48
C LYS A 52 1.71 -7.38 15.82
N ARG A 53 1.31 -6.31 16.50
CA ARG A 53 0.58 -6.36 17.78
C ARG A 53 -0.94 -6.51 17.61
N SER A 54 -1.45 -6.51 16.39
CA SER A 54 -2.87 -6.73 16.14
C SER A 54 -3.29 -8.15 16.53
N THR A 55 -4.49 -8.29 17.06
CA THR A 55 -5.08 -9.55 17.50
C THR A 55 -6.45 -9.76 16.85
N LYS A 56 -7.08 -10.91 17.10
CA LYS A 56 -8.46 -11.20 16.68
C LYS A 56 -9.51 -10.24 17.25
N ASP A 57 -9.17 -9.48 18.28
CA ASP A 57 -10.07 -8.52 18.90
C ASP A 57 -10.09 -7.18 18.14
N ASN A 58 -9.19 -7.00 17.17
CA ASN A 58 -9.19 -5.81 16.31
C ASN A 58 -10.27 -5.88 15.24
N SER A 59 -10.99 -4.77 15.06
CA SER A 59 -12.00 -4.63 14.01
C SER A 59 -11.38 -4.54 12.60
N GLU A 60 -12.15 -4.84 11.55
CA GLU A 60 -11.73 -4.66 10.14
C GLU A 60 -11.22 -3.21 9.91
N ALA A 61 -11.91 -2.22 10.48
CA ALA A 61 -11.53 -0.81 10.40
C ALA A 61 -10.22 -0.47 11.13
N GLU A 62 -9.91 -1.16 12.23
CA GLU A 62 -8.62 -1.02 12.91
C GLU A 62 -7.50 -1.66 12.12
N LEU A 63 -7.75 -2.79 11.48
CA LEU A 63 -6.82 -3.43 10.57
C LEU A 63 -6.67 -2.62 9.26
N HIS A 64 -7.68 -1.90 8.81
CA HIS A 64 -7.61 -1.09 7.59
C HIS A 64 -6.78 0.18 7.78
N LYS A 65 -6.81 0.77 8.97
CA LYS A 65 -5.90 1.87 9.38
C LYS A 65 -4.43 1.52 9.20
N LEU A 66 -4.10 0.24 9.13
CA LEU A 66 -2.75 -0.25 8.92
C LEU A 66 -2.23 0.11 7.52
N PHE A 67 -3.06 0.02 6.47
CA PHE A 67 -2.69 0.31 5.07
C PHE A 67 -2.79 1.79 4.70
N ALA A 68 -3.72 2.51 5.30
CA ALA A 68 -3.86 3.94 5.10
C ALA A 68 -4.41 4.58 6.39
N ALA A 69 -3.71 5.56 6.94
CA ALA A 69 -4.11 6.19 8.19
C ALA A 69 -5.44 6.95 7.99
N THR A 70 -6.56 6.35 8.43
CA THR A 70 -7.89 6.95 8.33
C THR A 70 -8.03 8.10 9.35
N ARG A 71 -7.78 9.32 8.90
CA ARG A 71 -8.36 10.55 9.49
C ARG A 71 -9.08 11.32 8.37
N LYS A 72 -9.75 12.42 8.73
CA LYS A 72 -10.69 13.24 7.94
C LYS A 72 -10.41 13.41 6.44
N ASP A 73 -9.15 13.29 5.99
CA ASP A 73 -8.74 13.59 4.62
C ASP A 73 -8.89 12.39 3.67
N GLY A 74 -8.79 11.13 4.12
CA GLY A 74 -9.13 9.90 3.35
C GLY A 74 -8.59 9.75 1.91
N ARG A 75 -7.71 10.65 1.49
CA ARG A 75 -7.27 10.88 0.13
C ARG A 75 -5.84 11.41 0.21
N PHE A 76 -4.98 10.83 -0.60
CA PHE A 76 -3.58 11.21 -0.73
C PHE A 76 -3.31 11.47 -2.20
N ASP A 77 -2.77 12.64 -2.52
CA ASP A 77 -2.45 13.01 -3.90
C ASP A 77 -0.95 13.21 -4.04
N LYS A 78 -0.40 12.81 -5.20
CA LYS A 78 1.03 12.93 -5.49
C LYS A 78 1.60 14.33 -5.31
N SER A 79 0.79 15.37 -5.53
CA SER A 79 1.18 16.76 -5.28
C SER A 79 1.54 17.05 -3.81
N ASN A 80 1.06 16.23 -2.88
CA ASN A 80 1.29 16.33 -1.44
C ASN A 80 2.13 15.17 -0.90
N PHE A 81 2.83 14.44 -1.78
CA PHE A 81 3.54 13.19 -1.47
C PHE A 81 4.42 13.26 -0.22
N VAL A 82 5.21 14.33 -0.05
CA VAL A 82 6.14 14.47 1.10
C VAL A 82 5.40 14.50 2.44
N ASN A 83 4.24 15.18 2.50
CA ASN A 83 3.43 15.24 3.72
C ASN A 83 2.66 13.93 3.95
N ASP A 84 2.29 13.26 2.86
CA ASP A 84 1.51 12.01 2.90
C ASP A 84 2.39 10.78 3.13
N LEU A 85 3.70 10.89 2.94
CA LEU A 85 4.69 9.81 3.09
C LEU A 85 4.62 9.13 4.47
N TYR A 86 4.32 9.89 5.53
CA TYR A 86 4.20 9.41 6.91
C TYR A 86 2.76 9.03 7.31
N ARG A 87 1.82 8.99 6.34
CA ARG A 87 0.39 8.74 6.57
C ARG A 87 -0.17 7.64 5.67
N ASN A 88 0.38 7.51 4.47
CA ASN A 88 0.03 6.50 3.50
C ASN A 88 0.97 5.29 3.64
N ASN A 89 0.40 4.14 4.01
CA ASN A 89 1.14 2.90 4.21
C ASN A 89 0.96 1.89 3.06
N SER A 90 0.61 2.35 1.85
CA SER A 90 0.52 1.49 0.66
C SER A 90 1.80 0.70 0.36
N TRP A 91 2.96 1.19 0.82
CA TRP A 91 4.24 0.48 0.78
C TRP A 91 4.23 -0.86 1.54
N LEU A 92 3.28 -1.07 2.47
CA LEU A 92 3.08 -2.38 3.12
C LEU A 92 2.78 -3.48 2.10
N LEU A 93 2.12 -3.15 0.99
CA LEU A 93 1.85 -4.12 -0.07
C LEU A 93 3.08 -4.33 -0.94
N ASP A 94 3.66 -3.25 -1.45
CA ASP A 94 4.84 -3.25 -2.31
C ASP A 94 5.36 -1.81 -2.40
N ASP A 95 6.68 -1.61 -2.40
CA ASP A 95 7.27 -0.27 -2.50
C ASP A 95 6.91 0.41 -3.84
N LYS A 96 6.58 -0.37 -4.90
CA LYS A 96 6.12 0.20 -6.18
C LYS A 96 4.83 1.04 -6.03
N TYR A 97 4.00 0.74 -5.02
CA TYR A 97 2.76 1.49 -4.79
C TYR A 97 2.98 2.85 -4.15
N MET A 98 4.21 3.20 -3.78
CA MET A 98 4.58 4.57 -3.40
C MET A 98 4.59 5.54 -4.59
N THR A 99 4.48 5.04 -5.83
CA THR A 99 4.46 5.86 -7.05
C THR A 99 3.05 6.24 -7.51
N TYR A 100 2.07 6.17 -6.62
CA TYR A 100 0.68 6.51 -6.87
C TYR A 100 0.50 7.95 -7.37
N GLU A 101 -0.56 8.17 -8.15
CA GLU A 101 -1.08 9.51 -8.42
C GLU A 101 -2.05 9.95 -7.34
N THR A 102 -2.99 9.05 -6.99
CA THR A 102 -3.96 9.26 -5.92
C THR A 102 -4.16 7.94 -5.15
N VAL A 103 -4.28 8.00 -3.83
CA VAL A 103 -4.74 6.89 -2.97
C VAL A 103 -5.97 7.32 -2.21
N LEU A 104 -7.00 6.49 -2.19
CA LEU A 104 -8.27 6.73 -1.54
C LEU A 104 -8.48 5.68 -0.44
N SER A 105 -8.81 6.14 0.76
CA SER A 105 -9.05 5.34 1.96
C SER A 105 -10.12 5.99 2.84
N ASP A 106 -11.37 5.55 2.72
CA ASP A 106 -12.55 5.95 3.52
C ASP A 106 -12.90 7.48 3.62
N ARG A 107 -14.16 7.76 3.96
CA ARG A 107 -14.88 9.04 4.14
C ARG A 107 -15.02 10.02 2.96
N GLU A 108 -14.00 10.34 2.17
CA GLU A 108 -14.20 11.24 1.00
C GLU A 108 -14.78 10.54 -0.24
N PHE A 109 -14.81 9.20 -0.22
CA PHE A 109 -15.30 8.38 -1.34
C PHE A 109 -16.48 7.49 -0.97
N GLY A 110 -17.28 7.89 0.02
CA GLY A 110 -18.52 7.21 0.39
C GLY A 110 -19.39 6.95 -0.84
N GLU A 111 -19.56 7.93 -1.73
CA GLU A 111 -20.33 7.76 -2.97
C GLU A 111 -19.77 6.68 -3.90
N LEU A 112 -18.46 6.65 -4.12
CA LEU A 112 -17.82 5.65 -4.98
C LEU A 112 -17.93 4.25 -4.37
N ILE A 113 -17.59 4.13 -3.08
CA ILE A 113 -17.65 2.84 -2.38
C ILE A 113 -19.10 2.34 -2.34
N SER A 114 -20.06 3.17 -1.93
CA SER A 114 -21.48 2.84 -1.96
C SER A 114 -21.94 2.44 -3.36
N PHE A 115 -21.51 3.15 -4.40
CA PHE A 115 -21.86 2.80 -5.78
C PHE A 115 -21.34 1.41 -6.16
N ILE A 116 -20.05 1.13 -5.93
CA ILE A 116 -19.45 -0.15 -6.35
C ILE A 116 -19.99 -1.33 -5.53
N THR A 117 -20.38 -1.12 -4.27
CA THR A 117 -20.90 -2.16 -3.39
C THR A 117 -22.43 -2.27 -3.39
N GLU A 118 -23.15 -1.36 -4.07
CA GLU A 118 -24.63 -1.37 -4.15
C GLU A 118 -25.21 -2.75 -4.53
N GLY A 119 -26.15 -3.23 -3.71
CA GLY A 119 -26.82 -4.52 -3.88
C GLY A 119 -25.96 -5.74 -3.52
N GLU A 120 -24.94 -5.56 -2.68
CA GLU A 120 -24.32 -6.62 -1.89
C GLU A 120 -25.06 -6.71 -0.54
N GLU A 121 -25.20 -7.90 0.07
CA GLU A 121 -25.86 -8.04 1.37
C GLU A 121 -25.12 -7.23 2.45
N GLU A 122 -25.85 -6.45 3.24
CA GLU A 122 -25.28 -5.66 4.34
C GLU A 122 -24.61 -6.59 5.35
N ARG A 123 -23.30 -6.43 5.56
CA ARG A 123 -22.66 -7.02 6.74
C ARG A 123 -23.22 -6.29 7.96
N ASN A 124 -23.67 -7.03 8.97
CA ASN A 124 -24.16 -6.51 10.26
C ASN A 124 -23.10 -5.71 11.06
N ASP A 125 -21.89 -5.56 10.53
CA ASP A 125 -20.76 -4.87 11.15
C ASP A 125 -20.19 -3.90 10.11
N ASP A 126 -20.32 -2.61 10.43
CA ASP A 126 -20.32 -1.45 9.54
C ASP A 126 -19.03 -1.24 8.72
N ARG A 127 -19.22 -0.93 7.43
CA ARG A 127 -18.27 -0.38 6.42
C ARG A 127 -17.40 -1.41 5.69
N ILE A 128 -17.29 -1.17 4.38
CA ILE A 128 -16.43 -1.91 3.47
C ILE A 128 -15.11 -1.16 3.40
N ASP A 129 -14.09 -1.74 4.01
CA ASP A 129 -12.73 -1.17 4.12
C ASP A 129 -11.93 -1.48 2.85
N ILE A 130 -12.16 -0.67 1.81
CA ILE A 130 -11.42 -0.71 0.55
C ILE A 130 -10.49 0.50 0.45
N ALA A 131 -9.23 0.22 0.11
CA ALA A 131 -8.30 1.23 -0.39
C ALA A 131 -8.15 1.11 -1.91
N LEU A 132 -8.10 2.27 -2.58
CA LEU A 132 -7.90 2.36 -4.03
C LEU A 132 -6.66 3.20 -4.33
N ALA A 133 -5.67 2.64 -5.03
CA ALA A 133 -4.53 3.40 -5.55
C ALA A 133 -4.62 3.53 -7.07
N PHE A 134 -4.39 4.73 -7.58
CA PHE A 134 -4.52 5.06 -9.00
C PHE A 134 -3.13 5.36 -9.57
N SER A 135 -2.81 4.78 -10.73
CA SER A 135 -1.55 5.06 -11.43
C SER A 135 -1.53 6.40 -12.17
N ASN A 136 -2.69 7.05 -12.32
CA ASN A 136 -2.87 8.34 -12.96
C ASN A 136 -4.14 9.02 -12.44
N ASN A 137 -4.35 10.29 -12.78
CA ASN A 137 -5.48 11.05 -12.27
C ASN A 137 -6.75 10.63 -13.03
N PRO A 138 -7.78 10.09 -12.35
CA PRO A 138 -8.98 9.59 -13.00
C PRO A 138 -9.81 10.68 -13.71
N ASN A 139 -9.57 11.95 -13.41
CA ASN A 139 -10.26 13.08 -14.05
C ASN A 139 -9.60 13.51 -15.38
N ASN A 140 -8.39 13.04 -15.68
CA ASN A 140 -7.61 13.52 -16.82
C ASN A 140 -7.93 12.84 -18.16
N LYS A 141 -9.01 12.03 -18.23
CA LYS A 141 -9.45 11.27 -19.41
C LYS A 141 -8.37 10.39 -20.06
N LYS A 142 -7.31 10.08 -19.32
CA LYS A 142 -6.23 9.20 -19.76
C LYS A 142 -6.45 7.82 -19.14
N PRO A 143 -6.12 6.75 -19.86
CA PRO A 143 -6.20 5.42 -19.29
C PRO A 143 -5.30 5.25 -18.05
N PHE A 144 -5.73 4.43 -17.10
CA PHE A 144 -5.01 4.20 -15.84
C PHE A 144 -5.25 2.81 -15.25
N ASP A 145 -4.35 2.39 -14.36
CA ASP A 145 -4.46 1.16 -13.57
C ASP A 145 -5.00 1.50 -12.17
N ILE A 146 -5.72 0.55 -11.58
CA ILE A 146 -6.19 0.63 -10.19
C ILE A 146 -5.60 -0.54 -9.39
N VAL A 147 -5.16 -0.25 -8.18
CA VAL A 147 -4.94 -1.25 -7.12
C VAL A 147 -6.10 -1.18 -6.15
N ILE A 148 -6.75 -2.31 -5.89
CA ILE A 148 -7.83 -2.44 -4.92
C ILE A 148 -7.32 -3.32 -3.79
N VAL A 149 -7.49 -2.85 -2.57
CA VAL A 149 -7.08 -3.58 -1.38
C VAL A 149 -8.32 -3.75 -0.53
N GLU A 150 -8.68 -5.00 -0.25
CA GLU A 150 -9.75 -5.33 0.67
C GLU A 150 -9.21 -6.22 1.77
N LEU A 151 -9.44 -5.79 2.99
CA LEU A 151 -9.02 -6.51 4.18
C LEU A 151 -10.21 -7.23 4.78
N LYS A 152 -9.96 -8.35 5.45
CA LYS A 152 -10.97 -9.07 6.24
C LYS A 152 -10.51 -9.13 7.69
N LYS A 153 -11.47 -9.07 8.62
CA LYS A 153 -11.18 -9.40 10.03
C LYS A 153 -10.71 -10.84 10.16
N ARG A 154 -10.02 -11.16 11.26
CA ARG A 154 -9.60 -12.52 11.58
C ARG A 154 -10.81 -13.40 11.93
N GLY A 155 -10.68 -14.71 11.72
CA GLY A 155 -11.71 -15.70 12.06
C GLY A 155 -12.92 -15.75 11.12
N ILE A 156 -12.79 -15.26 9.88
CA ILE A 156 -13.82 -15.29 8.85
C ILE A 156 -13.92 -16.69 8.20
N SER A 157 -15.14 -17.10 7.84
CA SER A 157 -15.37 -18.40 7.20
C SER A 157 -14.81 -18.47 5.77
N LEU A 158 -14.54 -19.67 5.26
CA LEU A 158 -14.11 -19.87 3.86
C LEU A 158 -15.11 -19.25 2.87
N GLU A 159 -16.42 -19.44 3.09
CA GLU A 159 -17.46 -18.90 2.22
C GLU A 159 -17.36 -17.37 2.14
N GLU A 160 -17.22 -16.69 3.28
CA GLU A 160 -17.07 -15.25 3.35
C GLU A 160 -15.75 -14.76 2.75
N ASN A 161 -14.65 -15.50 2.90
CA ASN A 161 -13.38 -15.21 2.24
C ASN A 161 -13.49 -15.35 0.71
N MET A 162 -14.23 -16.34 0.21
CA MET A 162 -14.41 -16.55 -1.22
C MET A 162 -15.42 -15.58 -1.85
N LYS A 163 -16.35 -15.00 -1.07
CA LYS A 163 -17.26 -13.93 -1.56
C LYS A 163 -16.50 -12.76 -2.16
N VAL A 164 -15.33 -12.44 -1.61
CA VAL A 164 -14.39 -11.41 -2.06
C VAL A 164 -14.07 -11.56 -3.56
N VAL A 165 -13.76 -12.77 -4.00
CA VAL A 165 -13.44 -13.08 -5.40
C VAL A 165 -14.68 -12.96 -6.29
N THR A 166 -15.84 -13.43 -5.80
CA THR A 166 -17.09 -13.39 -6.59
C THR A 166 -17.64 -11.98 -6.77
N GLN A 167 -17.49 -11.09 -5.78
CA GLN A 167 -17.94 -9.70 -5.85
C GLN A 167 -17.07 -8.84 -6.79
N LEU A 168 -15.81 -9.24 -6.99
CA LEU A 168 -14.83 -8.51 -7.78
C LEU A 168 -15.32 -8.19 -9.20
N GLU A 169 -15.97 -9.15 -9.88
CA GLU A 169 -16.45 -8.92 -11.25
C GLU A 169 -17.54 -7.84 -11.31
N LYS A 170 -18.49 -7.86 -10.37
CA LYS A 170 -19.58 -6.88 -10.29
C LYS A 170 -19.01 -5.49 -9.99
N ARG A 171 -18.10 -5.40 -9.02
CA ARG A 171 -17.41 -4.15 -8.65
C ARG A 171 -16.57 -3.61 -9.81
N ALA A 172 -15.84 -4.47 -10.52
CA ALA A 172 -15.06 -4.10 -11.70
C ALA A 172 -15.92 -3.47 -12.82
N ARG A 173 -17.08 -4.07 -13.11
CA ARG A 173 -18.03 -3.50 -14.09
C ARG A 173 -18.54 -2.13 -13.67
N LYS A 174 -18.84 -1.95 -12.37
CA LYS A 174 -19.28 -0.66 -11.84
C LYS A 174 -18.16 0.38 -11.85
N LEU A 175 -16.94 0.02 -11.47
CA LEU A 175 -15.77 0.90 -11.57
C LEU A 175 -15.56 1.36 -13.01
N MET A 176 -15.63 0.44 -13.98
CA MET A 176 -15.55 0.79 -15.40
C MET A 176 -16.65 1.77 -15.82
N LYS A 177 -17.88 1.58 -15.35
CA LYS A 177 -18.99 2.52 -15.60
C LYS A 177 -18.75 3.89 -14.95
N TYR A 178 -18.26 3.91 -13.71
CA TYR A 178 -18.02 5.15 -12.95
C TYR A 178 -16.93 6.02 -13.59
N TYR A 179 -15.88 5.39 -14.11
CA TYR A 179 -14.73 6.06 -14.71
C TYR A 179 -14.74 6.05 -16.25
N ASP A 180 -15.93 6.05 -16.87
CA ASP A 180 -16.11 6.14 -18.33
C ASP A 180 -15.21 5.19 -19.14
N ASN A 181 -15.06 3.97 -18.65
CA ASN A 181 -14.23 2.90 -19.22
C ASN A 181 -12.73 3.22 -19.37
N GLN A 182 -12.17 4.13 -18.56
CA GLN A 182 -10.76 4.52 -18.63
C GLN A 182 -9.80 3.53 -17.96
N ILE A 183 -10.29 2.66 -17.08
CA ILE A 183 -9.43 1.69 -16.37
C ILE A 183 -8.91 0.65 -17.37
N GLN A 184 -7.61 0.43 -17.39
CA GLN A 184 -6.95 -0.53 -18.27
C GLN A 184 -6.74 -1.89 -17.61
N ARG A 185 -6.51 -1.89 -16.30
CA ARG A 185 -6.24 -3.09 -15.51
C ARG A 185 -6.54 -2.84 -14.04
N ILE A 186 -6.95 -3.90 -13.35
CA ILE A 186 -7.09 -3.91 -11.89
C ILE A 186 -6.09 -4.90 -11.29
N TRP A 187 -5.43 -4.48 -10.21
CA TRP A 187 -4.70 -5.36 -9.30
C TRP A 187 -5.48 -5.45 -8.00
N TYR A 188 -6.03 -6.62 -7.72
CA TYR A 188 -6.87 -6.84 -6.56
C TYR A 188 -6.10 -7.61 -5.49
N TYR A 189 -6.09 -7.09 -4.27
CA TYR A 189 -5.50 -7.72 -3.09
C TYR A 189 -6.60 -8.01 -2.07
N GLY A 190 -6.93 -9.30 -1.93
CA GLY A 190 -7.71 -9.81 -0.81
C GLY A 190 -6.77 -10.24 0.31
N ILE A 191 -6.79 -9.51 1.42
CA ILE A 191 -5.93 -9.82 2.57
C ILE A 191 -6.80 -10.51 3.63
N ILE A 192 -6.48 -11.78 3.89
CA ILE A 192 -7.30 -12.67 4.71
C ILE A 192 -6.42 -13.48 5.66
N GLU A 193 -7.04 -14.14 6.63
CA GLU A 193 -6.38 -15.16 7.45
C GLU A 193 -6.47 -16.52 6.75
N PHE A 194 -5.34 -17.21 6.67
CA PHE A 194 -5.27 -18.52 6.03
C PHE A 194 -5.58 -19.65 7.01
N ASN A 195 -6.27 -20.67 6.50
CA ASN A 195 -6.45 -21.96 7.14
C ASN A 195 -6.34 -23.07 6.08
N ASP A 196 -6.30 -24.33 6.51
CA ASP A 196 -6.12 -25.48 5.62
C ASP A 196 -7.20 -25.55 4.52
N GLU A 197 -8.43 -25.12 4.80
CA GLU A 197 -9.53 -25.12 3.82
C GLU A 197 -9.34 -24.04 2.74
N VAL A 198 -8.92 -22.83 3.14
CA VAL A 198 -8.59 -21.73 2.23
C VAL A 198 -7.41 -22.11 1.35
N GLU A 199 -6.35 -22.67 1.93
CA GLU A 199 -5.17 -23.12 1.17
C GLU A 199 -5.53 -24.20 0.15
N LEU A 200 -6.32 -25.19 0.55
CA LEU A 200 -6.78 -26.24 -0.34
C LEU A 200 -7.62 -25.67 -1.49
N ALA A 201 -8.53 -24.73 -1.19
CA ALA A 201 -9.37 -24.10 -2.19
C ALA A 201 -8.56 -23.28 -3.22
N LEU A 202 -7.55 -22.52 -2.76
CA LEU A 202 -6.72 -21.69 -3.62
C LEU A 202 -5.75 -22.53 -4.48
N SER A 203 -5.22 -23.61 -3.94
CA SER A 203 -4.23 -24.48 -4.60
C SER A 203 -4.72 -25.08 -5.93
N GLY A 204 -6.04 -25.17 -6.14
CA GLY A 204 -6.61 -25.70 -7.38
C GLY A 204 -6.56 -24.75 -8.58
N GLU A 205 -6.64 -23.43 -8.37
CA GLU A 205 -6.79 -22.45 -9.45
C GLU A 205 -5.79 -21.29 -9.40
N TYR A 206 -5.12 -21.10 -8.27
CA TYR A 206 -4.15 -20.03 -8.06
C TYR A 206 -2.73 -20.59 -8.05
N LYS A 207 -1.78 -19.75 -8.44
CA LYS A 207 -0.35 -20.02 -8.31
C LYS A 207 0.15 -19.41 -7.01
N GLU A 208 0.75 -20.22 -6.16
CA GLU A 208 1.47 -19.70 -4.99
C GLU A 208 2.66 -18.84 -5.45
N LEU A 209 2.82 -17.68 -4.83
CA LEU A 209 3.90 -16.73 -5.09
C LEU A 209 4.88 -16.71 -3.92
N TYR A 210 6.09 -16.21 -4.17
CA TYR A 210 7.08 -15.98 -3.13
C TYR A 210 6.60 -14.90 -2.15
N SER A 211 6.55 -15.25 -0.86
CA SER A 211 6.26 -14.36 0.26
C SER A 211 6.82 -15.00 1.55
N THR A 212 6.97 -14.23 2.63
CA THR A 212 7.37 -14.78 3.94
C THR A 212 6.34 -15.72 4.55
N GLY A 213 5.09 -15.67 4.09
CA GLY A 213 4.03 -16.62 4.39
C GLY A 213 3.29 -17.03 3.12
N LYS A 214 1.96 -17.10 3.17
CA LYS A 214 1.14 -17.56 2.04
C LYS A 214 0.65 -16.42 1.16
N MET A 215 0.88 -16.54 -0.13
CA MET A 215 0.36 -15.63 -1.15
C MET A 215 0.02 -16.40 -2.42
N TYR A 216 -1.17 -16.17 -2.94
CA TYR A 216 -1.70 -16.87 -4.12
C TYR A 216 -2.13 -15.86 -5.17
N TYR A 217 -1.93 -16.20 -6.45
CA TYR A 217 -2.19 -15.32 -7.58
C TYR A 217 -2.92 -16.01 -8.72
N LYS A 218 -3.87 -15.30 -9.33
CA LYS A 218 -4.58 -15.72 -10.55
C LYS A 218 -4.86 -14.50 -11.44
N GLU A 219 -4.89 -14.73 -12.75
CA GLU A 219 -5.42 -13.76 -13.72
C GLU A 219 -6.87 -14.07 -14.06
N THR A 220 -7.71 -13.04 -14.06
CA THR A 220 -9.13 -13.11 -14.44
C THR A 220 -9.42 -12.01 -15.46
N ASN A 221 -10.30 -12.30 -16.42
CA ASN A 221 -10.75 -11.35 -17.43
C ASN A 221 -12.25 -11.08 -17.26
N VAL A 222 -12.63 -9.81 -17.10
CA VAL A 222 -14.03 -9.42 -16.94
C VAL A 222 -14.54 -8.73 -18.20
N ALA A 223 -15.57 -9.29 -18.81
CA ALA A 223 -16.25 -8.65 -19.95
C ALA A 223 -17.07 -7.44 -19.48
N ILE A 224 -16.73 -6.25 -19.98
CA ILE A 224 -17.33 -4.96 -19.62
C ILE A 224 -18.45 -4.58 -20.59
N SER A 225 -18.22 -4.73 -21.90
CA SER A 225 -19.22 -4.51 -22.95
C SER A 225 -19.13 -5.63 -23.98
N ARG A 226 -20.28 -5.96 -24.59
CA ARG A 226 -20.35 -6.96 -25.67
C ARG A 226 -20.18 -6.34 -27.06
N ASP A 227 -20.57 -5.09 -27.23
CA ASP A 227 -20.49 -4.36 -28.50
C ASP A 227 -20.10 -2.88 -28.28
N PRO A 228 -18.86 -2.46 -28.64
CA PRO A 228 -17.74 -3.34 -28.99
C PRO A 228 -17.35 -4.23 -27.80
N MET A 229 -16.72 -5.38 -28.07
CA MET A 229 -16.19 -6.23 -27.00
C MET A 229 -15.11 -5.48 -26.22
N LYS A 230 -15.33 -5.29 -24.92
CA LYS A 230 -14.33 -4.72 -24.01
C LYS A 230 -14.10 -5.69 -22.86
N ILE A 231 -12.83 -6.03 -22.64
CA ILE A 231 -12.40 -6.93 -21.58
C ILE A 231 -11.46 -6.15 -20.66
N LEU A 232 -11.67 -6.28 -19.35
CA LEU A 232 -10.81 -5.73 -18.33
C LEU A 232 -9.99 -6.87 -17.69
N PRO A 233 -8.65 -6.88 -17.85
CA PRO A 233 -7.80 -7.81 -17.13
C PRO A 233 -7.70 -7.43 -15.65
N ILE A 234 -7.75 -8.45 -14.79
CA ILE A 234 -7.66 -8.32 -13.34
C ILE A 234 -6.66 -9.36 -12.81
N GLY A 235 -5.61 -8.90 -12.14
CA GLY A 235 -4.73 -9.75 -11.35
C GLY A 235 -5.26 -9.86 -9.93
N VAL A 236 -5.58 -11.08 -9.47
CA VAL A 236 -6.15 -11.35 -8.16
C VAL A 236 -5.07 -11.96 -7.26
N PHE A 237 -4.75 -11.28 -6.18
CA PHE A 237 -3.86 -11.73 -5.13
C PHE A 237 -4.67 -12.03 -3.87
N ILE A 238 -4.48 -13.22 -3.32
CA ILE A 238 -4.97 -13.58 -1.98
C ILE A 238 -3.75 -13.74 -1.10
N TRP A 239 -3.64 -12.91 -0.08
CA TRP A 239 -2.42 -12.77 0.71
C TRP A 239 -2.75 -12.90 2.19
N ASP A 240 -1.98 -13.72 2.87
CA ASP A 240 -2.11 -13.88 4.31
C ASP A 240 -1.78 -12.58 5.05
N LEU A 241 -2.63 -12.22 6.03
CA LEU A 241 -2.48 -10.98 6.80
C LEU A 241 -1.12 -10.87 7.48
N ASP A 242 -0.62 -11.95 8.08
CA ASP A 242 0.66 -11.95 8.77
C ASP A 242 1.81 -11.89 7.74
N ALA A 243 1.66 -12.57 6.61
CA ALA A 243 2.61 -12.48 5.50
C ALA A 243 2.78 -11.05 4.97
N VAL A 244 1.71 -10.25 4.84
CA VAL A 244 1.82 -8.84 4.41
C VAL A 244 2.74 -8.05 5.33
N VAL A 245 2.57 -8.23 6.63
CA VAL A 245 3.35 -7.52 7.66
C VAL A 245 4.79 -8.00 7.66
N ASP A 246 5.02 -9.30 7.52
CA ASP A 246 6.37 -9.89 7.54
C ASP A 246 7.15 -9.64 6.26
N ASP A 247 6.50 -9.57 5.10
CA ASP A 247 7.13 -9.15 3.84
C ASP A 247 7.52 -7.67 3.88
N ALA A 248 6.65 -6.82 4.43
CA ALA A 248 6.98 -5.41 4.68
C ALA A 248 8.15 -5.28 5.67
N HIS A 249 8.16 -6.09 6.72
CA HIS A 249 9.26 -6.16 7.69
C HIS A 249 10.57 -6.59 7.04
N SER A 250 10.55 -7.61 6.19
CA SER A 250 11.74 -8.14 5.51
C SER A 250 12.35 -7.09 4.58
N ARG A 251 11.52 -6.40 3.80
CA ARG A 251 11.96 -5.26 2.95
C ARG A 251 12.55 -4.13 3.79
N ASN A 252 11.86 -3.71 4.86
CA ASN A 252 12.35 -2.64 5.72
C ASN A 252 13.66 -3.02 6.45
N SER A 253 13.79 -4.29 6.84
CA SER A 253 14.96 -4.83 7.54
C SER A 253 16.22 -4.80 6.69
N ALA A 254 16.11 -4.94 5.37
CA ALA A 254 17.25 -4.76 4.47
C ALA A 254 17.88 -3.36 4.62
N PHE A 255 17.05 -2.31 4.70
CA PHE A 255 17.53 -0.94 4.91
C PHE A 255 18.02 -0.71 6.34
N LEU A 256 17.34 -1.26 7.35
CA LEU A 256 17.80 -1.19 8.74
C LEU A 256 19.17 -1.85 8.92
N ASN A 257 19.41 -2.99 8.28
CA ASN A 257 20.69 -3.69 8.33
C ASN A 257 21.80 -2.86 7.68
N LEU A 258 21.52 -2.19 6.56
CA LEU A 258 22.45 -1.25 5.94
C LEU A 258 22.77 -0.07 6.87
N ILE A 259 21.77 0.51 7.54
CA ILE A 259 21.98 1.59 8.51
C ILE A 259 22.85 1.11 9.68
N LYS A 260 22.54 -0.07 10.23
CA LYS A 260 23.29 -0.67 11.34
C LYS A 260 24.74 -0.94 10.98
N SER A 261 25.03 -1.42 9.77
CA SER A 261 26.41 -1.70 9.34
C SER A 261 27.28 -0.45 9.39
N LYS A 262 26.73 0.73 9.05
CA LYS A 262 27.44 2.01 9.12
C LYS A 262 27.78 2.48 10.52
N PHE A 263 27.02 2.04 11.53
CA PHE A 263 27.37 2.30 12.93
C PHE A 263 28.47 1.36 13.42
N LEU A 264 28.43 0.08 13.00
CA LEU A 264 29.44 -0.92 13.36
C LEU A 264 30.82 -0.60 12.77
N ASP A 265 30.86 -0.17 11.49
CA ASP A 265 32.10 0.26 10.82
C ASP A 265 32.77 1.45 11.53
N LYS A 266 31.97 2.33 12.16
CA LYS A 266 32.48 3.49 12.92
C LYS A 266 33.04 3.07 14.28
N THR A 267 32.43 2.09 14.94
CA THR A 267 32.92 1.58 16.24
C THR A 267 34.21 0.78 16.12
N GLU A 268 34.41 0.02 15.04
CA GLU A 268 35.67 -0.70 14.82
C GLU A 268 36.83 0.25 14.47
N ASN A 269 36.58 1.30 13.69
CA ASN A 269 37.61 2.30 13.36
C ASN A 269 37.97 3.24 14.52
N SER A 270 37.10 3.39 15.53
CA SER A 270 37.41 4.16 16.74
C SER A 270 38.07 3.32 17.85
N GLY A 271 38.02 1.98 17.76
CA GLY A 271 38.74 1.07 18.65
C GLY A 271 40.21 0.84 18.30
N ASN A 272 40.64 1.18 17.07
CA ASN A 272 42.02 1.00 16.59
C ASN A 272 42.92 2.25 16.73
N GLN A 273 42.49 3.25 17.52
CA GLN A 273 43.27 4.47 17.79
C GLN A 273 43.74 4.60 19.27
N ILE A 274 43.91 3.50 19.98
CA ILE A 274 44.46 3.49 21.36
C ILE A 274 45.79 2.75 21.41
#